data_AF-A0A932SY89-F1
#
_entry.id   AF-A0A932SY89-F1
#
_cell.length_a   1.000
_cell.length_b   1.000
_cell.length_c   1.000
_cell.angle_alpha   90.00
_cell.angle_beta   90.00
_cell.angle_gamma   90.00
#
_symmetry.space_group_name_H-M   'P 1'
#
loop_
_entity.id
_entity.type
_entity.pdbx_description
1 polymer ?
#
loop_
_entity_poly.entity_id
_entity_poly.type
_entity_poly.pdbx_seq_one_letter_code
_entity_poly.pdbx_strand_id
1 'polypeptide(L)'
;MEPFHFACPHCRSPLRVREKLYVGRHVDCPECGQTLRIIETRDGMGAERSERPPETPAAVTPRTPNALQQPGRDATAAPAAGKQQATAAVPPTTSAARASPEPGNKPARRRRPLVIVVGVIVIAGLACGAAVYFKSTGGNPQIAVAPQIPPIAGPERPPEGAGGPALPEAGVQQQKPPAQSELEGRLSKIGEQLLEIAEAERGFPPGTAINEQIVPENRLSWIAQLAHRNDAGSAPDPVWNDPWNSPRNDAFVRRRLPEFQNPAIPALIGDDGYPATHFVGVAGVGANAARLDRRSARAGVFGYDRRTRLEDIRDGASNTLLVLGVRDQLGSWGAGGPATVRGLAREPYVNGPDGFGTGPADSMDALMADGRVISISGKVDPRIMRRMAAMADGYPLDDSEPGEPGDRPSLLAGEPAEVDDETPEAADVAERARPIDPEFAPEPVVAAVRKIDLNVSLKQPIARFDQPRSKSLADVLTGVAEMAGTQIAYDREELGAAAAHLAEPVALRLENTTVGDILTGLLRPAGLAYRIEGDHLRLVPHRAE
;
A
#
# COMPACT_ATOMS: atom_id res chain seq x y z
N MET A 1 -0.77 13.04 -31.70
CA MET A 1 -0.61 14.47 -31.36
C MET A 1 0.78 14.66 -30.81
N GLU A 2 1.56 15.56 -31.41
CA GLU A 2 2.90 15.88 -30.92
C GLU A 2 2.83 16.77 -29.67
N PRO A 3 3.69 16.55 -28.66
CA PRO A 3 3.73 17.39 -27.47
C PRO A 3 4.31 18.77 -27.81
N PHE A 4 3.71 19.82 -27.27
CA PHE A 4 4.22 21.19 -27.40
C PHE A 4 5.38 21.39 -26.42
N HIS A 5 6.46 22.01 -26.91
CA HIS A 5 7.67 22.29 -26.16
C HIS A 5 7.86 23.80 -26.01
N PHE A 6 8.20 24.26 -24.81
CA PHE A 6 8.52 25.67 -24.52
C PHE A 6 9.54 25.76 -23.39
N ALA A 7 10.30 26.86 -23.33
CA ALA A 7 11.24 27.11 -22.24
C ALA A 7 10.53 27.76 -21.03
N CYS A 8 10.90 27.35 -19.82
CA CYS A 8 10.47 28.02 -18.60
C CYS A 8 10.95 29.49 -18.58
N PRO A 9 10.06 30.50 -18.38
CA PRO A 9 10.46 31.90 -18.40
C PRO A 9 11.30 32.34 -17.19
N HIS A 10 11.51 31.46 -16.20
CA HIS A 10 12.36 31.70 -15.03
C HIS A 10 13.76 31.09 -15.19
N CYS A 11 13.85 29.78 -15.46
CA CYS A 11 15.13 29.04 -15.52
C CYS A 11 15.57 28.59 -16.93
N ARG A 12 14.77 28.85 -17.98
CA ARG A 12 14.96 28.39 -19.37
C ARG A 12 14.94 26.87 -19.59
N SER A 13 14.64 26.06 -18.59
CA SER A 13 14.49 24.61 -18.77
C SER A 13 13.41 24.26 -19.81
N PRO A 14 13.64 23.28 -20.70
CA PRO A 14 12.65 22.83 -21.67
C PRO A 14 11.51 22.04 -20.99
N LEU A 15 10.30 22.57 -21.10
CA LEU A 15 9.07 21.95 -20.60
C LEU A 15 8.25 21.41 -21.76
N ARG A 16 7.48 20.34 -21.51
CA ARG A 16 6.59 19.70 -22.48
C ARG A 16 5.17 19.58 -21.95
N VAL A 17 4.17 19.86 -22.78
CA VAL A 17 2.75 19.69 -22.44
C VAL A 17 2.05 18.95 -23.58
N ARG A 18 1.31 17.89 -23.26
CA ARG A 18 0.67 16.99 -24.24
C ARG A 18 -0.71 17.46 -24.72
N GLU A 19 -1.38 18.35 -24.00
CA GLU A 19 -2.79 18.69 -24.22
C GLU A 19 -3.05 20.20 -24.09
N LYS A 20 -3.95 20.74 -24.93
CA LYS A 20 -4.38 22.16 -24.83
C LYS A 20 -5.18 22.49 -23.57
N LEU A 21 -5.65 21.49 -22.82
CA LEU A 21 -6.45 21.65 -21.59
C LEU A 21 -5.69 22.34 -20.42
N TYR A 22 -4.38 22.54 -20.56
CA TYR A 22 -3.56 23.26 -19.59
C TYR A 22 -3.51 24.78 -19.83
N VAL A 23 -3.94 25.29 -20.99
CA VAL A 23 -3.96 26.74 -21.25
C VAL A 23 -4.79 27.47 -20.20
N GLY A 24 -4.22 28.55 -19.65
CA GLY A 24 -4.77 29.34 -18.55
C GLY A 24 -4.49 28.79 -17.15
N ARG A 25 -4.00 27.55 -17.00
CA ARG A 25 -3.65 26.96 -15.69
C ARG A 25 -2.29 27.45 -15.20
N HIS A 26 -2.18 27.54 -13.87
CA HIS A 26 -0.92 27.71 -13.16
C HIS A 26 -0.30 26.34 -12.89
N VAL A 27 0.98 26.18 -13.18
CA VAL A 27 1.79 25.00 -12.87
C VAL A 27 3.15 25.43 -12.35
N ASP A 28 3.73 24.69 -11.42
CA ASP A 28 5.07 25.00 -10.91
C ASP A 28 6.13 24.29 -11.77
N CYS A 29 7.22 25.01 -12.09
CA CYS A 29 8.32 24.44 -12.87
C CYS A 29 9.06 23.36 -12.04
N PRO A 30 9.23 22.12 -12.54
CA PRO A 30 9.91 21.07 -11.77
C PRO A 30 11.38 21.39 -11.45
N GLU A 31 12.05 22.19 -12.29
CA GLU A 31 13.46 22.55 -12.08
C GLU A 31 13.68 23.70 -11.10
N CYS A 32 12.77 24.67 -11.02
CA CYS A 32 12.99 25.90 -10.26
C CYS A 32 11.86 26.29 -9.30
N GLY A 33 10.82 25.47 -9.18
CA GLY A 33 9.68 25.65 -8.25
C GLY A 33 8.83 26.91 -8.48
N GLN A 34 9.10 27.70 -9.53
CA GLN A 34 8.37 28.93 -9.81
C GLN A 34 7.06 28.63 -10.53
N THR A 35 5.98 29.29 -10.11
CA THR A 35 4.68 29.21 -10.77
C THR A 35 4.73 29.92 -12.13
N LEU A 36 4.40 29.19 -13.19
CA LEU A 36 4.19 29.71 -14.53
C LEU A 36 2.74 29.46 -14.98
N ARG A 37 2.25 30.31 -15.87
CA ARG A 37 0.92 30.15 -16.47
C ARG A 37 1.07 29.75 -17.93
N ILE A 38 0.39 28.67 -18.33
CA ILE A 38 0.42 28.19 -19.71
C ILE A 38 -0.46 29.10 -20.57
N ILE A 39 0.07 29.57 -21.70
CA ILE A 39 -0.62 30.46 -22.64
C ILE A 39 -0.49 29.93 -24.07
N GLU A 40 -1.42 30.33 -24.93
CA GLU A 40 -1.30 30.10 -26.38
C GLU A 40 -0.57 31.29 -27.01
N THR A 41 0.52 31.02 -27.73
CA THR A 41 1.37 32.00 -28.41
C THR A 41 1.25 31.83 -29.93
N ARG A 42 1.86 32.72 -30.71
CA ARG A 42 1.84 32.63 -32.18
C ARG A 42 2.53 31.36 -32.72
N ASP A 43 3.43 30.79 -31.94
CA ASP A 43 4.25 29.63 -32.31
C ASP A 43 3.77 28.30 -31.66
N GLY A 44 2.64 28.32 -30.93
CA GLY A 44 2.06 27.14 -30.28
C GLY A 44 1.62 27.40 -28.84
N MET A 45 1.98 26.50 -27.92
CA MET A 45 1.81 26.75 -26.48
C MET A 45 3.13 27.24 -25.87
N GLY A 46 3.04 28.25 -25.02
CA GLY A 46 4.15 28.81 -24.24
C GLY A 46 3.80 28.99 -22.78
N ALA A 47 4.69 29.64 -22.04
CA ALA A 47 4.49 29.96 -20.64
C ALA A 47 4.87 31.40 -20.32
N GLU A 48 4.02 32.09 -19.57
CA GLU A 48 4.31 33.40 -18.97
C GLU A 48 4.65 33.25 -17.49
N ARG A 49 5.41 34.22 -16.96
CA ARG A 49 5.62 34.34 -15.51
C ARG A 49 4.29 34.74 -14.88
N SER A 50 3.87 34.05 -13.83
CA SER A 50 2.61 34.38 -13.16
C SER A 50 2.80 34.37 -11.65
N GLU A 51 2.66 35.55 -11.05
CA GLU A 51 2.59 35.68 -9.60
C GLU A 51 1.28 35.06 -9.13
N ARG A 52 1.34 34.18 -8.12
CA ARG A 52 0.18 33.46 -7.59
C ARG A 52 -0.84 34.49 -7.09
N PRO A 53 -2.08 34.52 -7.61
CA PRO A 53 -3.11 35.41 -7.08
C PRO A 53 -3.32 35.13 -5.59
N PRO A 54 -3.44 36.16 -4.72
CA PRO A 54 -3.61 35.93 -3.30
C PRO A 54 -4.90 35.16 -3.04
N GLU A 55 -4.77 33.99 -2.40
CA GLU A 55 -5.90 33.16 -2.00
C GLU A 55 -6.83 33.98 -1.10
N THR A 56 -8.01 34.32 -1.62
CA THR A 56 -9.03 34.98 -0.81
C THR A 56 -9.62 33.92 0.12
N PRO A 57 -9.54 34.07 1.45
CA PRO A 57 -10.07 33.07 2.37
C PRO A 57 -11.57 32.88 2.14
N ALA A 58 -12.01 31.64 1.94
CA ALA A 58 -13.41 31.32 1.76
C ALA A 58 -14.23 31.79 2.98
N ALA A 59 -15.24 32.63 2.75
CA ALA A 59 -16.03 33.22 3.81
C ALA A 59 -16.83 32.16 4.58
N VAL A 60 -16.42 31.90 5.83
CA VAL A 60 -17.17 31.05 6.77
C VAL A 60 -18.39 31.81 7.27
N THR A 61 -19.59 31.42 6.82
CA THR A 61 -20.84 31.91 7.40
C THR A 61 -21.05 31.34 8.81
N PRO A 62 -21.23 32.15 9.87
CA PRO A 62 -21.43 31.64 11.22
C PRO A 62 -22.81 30.97 11.36
N ARG A 63 -22.84 29.73 11.89
CA ARG A 63 -24.08 29.11 12.39
C ARG A 63 -24.35 29.55 13.83
N THR A 64 -25.56 30.05 14.07
CA THR A 64 -26.04 30.49 15.39
C THR A 64 -26.18 29.31 16.36
N PRO A 65 -25.82 29.44 17.65
CA PRO A 65 -26.09 28.40 18.65
C PRO A 65 -27.58 28.36 19.02
N ASN A 66 -28.17 27.17 19.05
CA ASN A 66 -29.56 26.97 19.41
C ASN A 66 -29.67 26.77 20.93
N ALA A 67 -30.18 27.77 21.66
CA ALA A 67 -30.29 27.73 23.12
C ALA A 67 -31.66 27.20 23.58
N LEU A 68 -31.65 26.14 24.38
CA LEU A 68 -32.82 25.61 25.06
C LEU A 68 -33.32 26.61 26.13
N GLN A 69 -34.60 27.02 26.06
CA GLN A 69 -35.30 27.65 27.19
C GLN A 69 -36.72 27.10 27.35
N GLN A 70 -37.04 26.74 28.58
CA GLN A 70 -38.35 26.29 29.06
C GLN A 70 -39.21 27.50 29.46
N PRO A 71 -40.55 27.40 29.49
CA PRO A 71 -41.43 28.52 29.78
C PRO A 71 -41.41 28.91 31.27
N GLY A 72 -41.39 30.22 31.54
CA GLY A 72 -41.29 30.78 32.88
C GLY A 72 -42.60 30.78 33.69
N ARG A 73 -42.43 30.99 34.99
CA ARG A 73 -43.47 31.41 35.95
C ARG A 73 -43.02 32.73 36.55
N ASP A 74 -43.92 33.69 36.68
CA ASP A 74 -43.91 34.68 37.77
C ASP A 74 -45.27 35.37 37.91
N ALA A 75 -45.62 35.71 39.15
CA ALA A 75 -46.65 36.70 39.55
C ALA A 75 -45.90 37.96 40.04
N THR A 76 -46.37 39.21 40.14
CA THR A 76 -47.70 39.89 40.16
C THR A 76 -47.41 41.41 39.88
N ALA A 77 -48.32 42.37 39.62
CA ALA A 77 -49.78 42.46 39.65
C ALA A 77 -50.36 43.58 38.74
N ALA A 78 -51.69 43.52 38.57
CA ALA A 78 -52.74 44.56 38.45
C ALA A 78 -52.44 46.09 38.56
N PRO A 79 -53.40 46.98 38.17
CA PRO A 79 -54.46 46.84 37.15
C PRO A 79 -54.79 48.14 36.33
N ALA A 80 -55.49 48.01 35.18
CA ALA A 80 -56.56 48.95 34.78
C ALA A 80 -57.54 48.38 33.70
N ALA A 81 -58.82 48.25 34.07
CA ALA A 81 -60.06 48.30 33.28
C ALA A 81 -60.14 47.94 31.76
N GLY A 82 -60.99 46.96 31.43
CA GLY A 82 -62.23 47.28 30.67
C GLY A 82 -62.66 46.46 29.44
N LYS A 83 -63.65 45.56 29.63
CA LYS A 83 -64.67 45.06 28.65
C LYS A 83 -64.18 44.21 27.45
N GLN A 84 -64.94 43.28 26.84
CA GLN A 84 -66.13 42.46 27.18
C GLN A 84 -66.25 41.32 26.11
N GLN A 85 -66.80 40.14 26.47
CA GLN A 85 -67.70 39.20 25.70
C GLN A 85 -67.58 39.03 24.16
N ALA A 86 -67.86 37.87 23.51
CA ALA A 86 -68.26 36.50 23.90
C ALA A 86 -68.28 35.57 22.64
N THR A 87 -68.40 34.23 22.81
CA THR A 87 -69.08 33.19 21.96
C THR A 87 -68.96 33.21 20.41
N ALA A 88 -68.92 32.11 19.63
CA ALA A 88 -69.62 30.81 19.75
C ALA A 88 -68.91 29.69 18.93
N ALA A 89 -69.56 28.53 18.72
CA ALA A 89 -68.93 27.28 18.24
C ALA A 89 -69.78 26.47 17.22
N VAL A 90 -69.12 25.59 16.42
CA VAL A 90 -69.66 24.36 15.74
C VAL A 90 -70.64 24.62 14.55
N PRO A 91 -70.88 23.72 13.54
CA PRO A 91 -70.43 22.33 13.27
C PRO A 91 -69.74 22.06 11.89
N PRO A 92 -69.33 20.81 11.58
CA PRO A 92 -68.71 20.37 10.30
C PRO A 92 -69.70 19.75 9.29
N THR A 93 -69.21 19.40 8.09
CA THR A 93 -69.95 18.62 7.07
C THR A 93 -69.16 17.40 6.56
N THR A 94 -69.87 16.29 6.40
CA THR A 94 -69.45 15.04 5.72
C THR A 94 -70.43 14.72 4.59
N SER A 95 -69.96 14.19 3.47
CA SER A 95 -70.79 13.46 2.50
C SER A 95 -69.95 12.55 1.60
N ALA A 96 -70.58 11.60 0.91
CA ALA A 96 -69.94 10.38 0.40
C ALA A 96 -70.20 10.06 -1.09
N ALA A 97 -69.28 9.27 -1.64
CA ALA A 97 -69.42 8.18 -2.63
C ALA A 97 -70.39 8.27 -3.84
N ARG A 98 -69.85 7.98 -5.04
CA ARG A 98 -70.44 7.20 -6.17
C ARG A 98 -69.25 6.75 -7.06
N ALA A 99 -68.97 5.46 -7.31
CA ALA A 99 -69.72 4.39 -8.00
C ALA A 99 -69.38 4.28 -9.51
N SER A 100 -68.89 3.10 -9.93
CA SER A 100 -68.40 2.74 -11.28
C SER A 100 -69.51 2.53 -12.33
N PRO A 101 -69.18 2.23 -13.61
CA PRO A 101 -69.16 0.80 -14.01
C PRO A 101 -68.12 0.38 -15.09
N GLU A 102 -67.82 -0.93 -15.14
CA GLU A 102 -67.22 -1.62 -16.31
C GLU A 102 -68.30 -1.99 -17.36
N PRO A 103 -67.88 -2.30 -18.61
CA PRO A 103 -67.91 -3.70 -19.08
C PRO A 103 -66.63 -4.06 -19.89
N GLY A 104 -66.26 -5.31 -20.22
CA GLY A 104 -66.99 -6.58 -20.12
C GLY A 104 -66.65 -7.53 -21.28
N ASN A 105 -65.47 -8.17 -21.22
CA ASN A 105 -65.25 -9.63 -21.32
C ASN A 105 -65.57 -10.41 -22.64
N LYS A 106 -64.59 -11.16 -23.20
CA LYS A 106 -64.67 -12.58 -23.71
C LYS A 106 -63.30 -13.13 -24.24
N PRO A 107 -63.11 -14.46 -24.47
CA PRO A 107 -61.93 -15.17 -23.95
C PRO A 107 -61.12 -16.07 -24.92
N ALA A 108 -59.94 -16.57 -24.52
CA ALA A 108 -59.35 -17.80 -25.09
C ALA A 108 -58.26 -18.51 -24.23
N ARG A 109 -58.34 -19.86 -24.21
CA ARG A 109 -57.27 -20.88 -24.03
C ARG A 109 -56.17 -20.69 -22.96
N ARG A 110 -56.27 -21.45 -21.86
CA ARG A 110 -55.11 -21.95 -21.08
C ARG A 110 -54.58 -23.27 -21.68
N ARG A 111 -53.26 -23.36 -21.90
CA ARG A 111 -52.53 -24.64 -22.04
C ARG A 111 -51.78 -24.95 -20.72
N ARG A 112 -51.85 -26.21 -20.27
CA ARG A 112 -50.77 -26.92 -19.54
C ARG A 112 -49.86 -27.60 -20.60
N PRO A 113 -48.61 -28.06 -20.35
CA PRO A 113 -48.20 -28.80 -19.14
C PRO A 113 -46.68 -28.73 -18.74
N LEU A 114 -46.30 -29.65 -17.84
CA LEU A 114 -45.01 -30.40 -17.82
C LEU A 114 -43.68 -29.67 -17.51
N VAL A 115 -43.33 -29.52 -16.22
CA VAL A 115 -41.93 -29.27 -15.76
C VAL A 115 -41.52 -30.10 -14.53
N ILE A 116 -42.44 -30.45 -13.63
CA ILE A 116 -42.11 -30.96 -12.28
C ILE A 116 -41.55 -32.40 -12.23
N VAL A 117 -41.64 -33.20 -13.29
CA VAL A 117 -41.26 -34.63 -13.27
C VAL A 117 -39.75 -34.88 -13.45
N VAL A 118 -39.00 -33.96 -14.09
CA VAL A 118 -37.58 -34.18 -14.40
C VAL A 118 -36.67 -34.04 -13.17
N GLY A 119 -36.97 -33.09 -12.27
CA GLY A 119 -36.10 -32.79 -11.12
C GLY A 119 -35.93 -33.94 -10.12
N VAL A 120 -36.96 -34.78 -9.94
CA VAL A 120 -36.93 -35.89 -8.98
C VAL A 120 -36.03 -37.05 -9.46
N ILE A 121 -35.96 -37.28 -10.78
CA ILE A 121 -35.16 -38.37 -11.35
C ILE A 121 -33.66 -38.07 -11.26
N VAL A 122 -33.25 -36.81 -11.47
CA VAL A 122 -31.83 -36.41 -11.38
C VAL A 122 -31.29 -36.53 -9.95
N ILE A 123 -32.07 -36.13 -8.94
CA ILE A 123 -31.68 -36.22 -7.53
C ILE A 123 -31.59 -37.70 -7.08
N ALA A 124 -32.51 -38.55 -7.51
CA ALA A 124 -32.45 -39.99 -7.23
C ALA A 124 -31.23 -40.66 -7.92
N GLY A 125 -30.91 -40.27 -9.15
CA GLY A 125 -29.74 -40.78 -9.88
C GLY A 125 -28.42 -40.43 -9.20
N LEU A 126 -28.26 -39.19 -8.72
CA LEU A 126 -27.06 -38.75 -7.99
C LEU A 126 -26.91 -39.48 -6.64
N ALA A 127 -28.00 -39.69 -5.90
CA ALA A 127 -27.98 -40.44 -4.64
C ALA A 127 -27.57 -41.91 -4.85
N CYS A 128 -28.08 -42.58 -5.90
CA CYS A 128 -27.67 -43.94 -6.22
C CYS A 128 -26.22 -44.03 -6.73
N GLY A 129 -25.74 -43.05 -7.50
CA GLY A 129 -24.35 -43.00 -7.97
C GLY A 129 -23.33 -42.93 -6.82
N ALA A 130 -23.57 -42.06 -5.84
CA ALA A 130 -22.73 -41.94 -4.65
C ALA A 130 -22.67 -43.23 -3.82
N ALA A 131 -23.81 -43.92 -3.66
CA ALA A 131 -23.90 -45.17 -2.90
C ALA A 131 -23.18 -46.36 -3.55
N VAL A 132 -23.04 -46.38 -4.88
CA VAL A 132 -22.26 -47.41 -5.59
C VAL A 132 -20.77 -47.09 -5.54
N TYR A 133 -20.37 -45.82 -5.71
CA TYR A 133 -18.97 -45.42 -5.65
C TYR A 133 -18.33 -45.68 -4.28
N PHE A 134 -19.00 -45.32 -3.18
CA PHE A 134 -18.52 -45.58 -1.82
C PHE A 134 -18.47 -47.06 -1.44
N LYS A 135 -19.16 -47.94 -2.17
CA LYS A 135 -19.11 -49.40 -1.95
C LYS A 135 -17.99 -50.09 -2.74
N SER A 136 -17.28 -49.36 -3.60
CA SER A 136 -16.20 -49.89 -4.46
C SER A 136 -14.78 -49.60 -3.95
N THR A 137 -14.62 -48.80 -2.89
CA THR A 137 -13.30 -48.43 -2.32
C THR A 137 -13.12 -48.89 -0.87
N GLY A 138 -13.98 -49.77 -0.37
CA GLY A 138 -13.88 -50.41 0.95
C GLY A 138 -12.78 -51.49 1.06
N GLY A 139 -11.56 -51.17 0.63
CA GLY A 139 -10.38 -52.02 0.77
C GLY A 139 -9.53 -51.59 1.97
N ASN A 140 -9.57 -52.38 3.06
CA ASN A 140 -8.84 -52.12 4.29
C ASN A 140 -7.31 -52.30 4.09
N PRO A 141 -6.46 -51.25 4.20
CA PRO A 141 -5.03 -51.42 4.22
C PRO A 141 -4.60 -51.94 5.61
N GLN A 142 -4.61 -53.26 5.78
CA GLN A 142 -3.85 -53.86 6.87
C GLN A 142 -2.37 -53.49 6.72
N ILE A 143 -1.80 -52.93 7.78
CA ILE A 143 -0.37 -52.68 7.89
C ILE A 143 0.34 -54.03 7.91
N ALA A 144 0.87 -54.44 6.76
CA ALA A 144 1.73 -55.60 6.65
C ALA A 144 3.08 -55.27 7.31
N VAL A 145 3.28 -55.76 8.53
CA VAL A 145 4.58 -55.74 9.20
C VAL A 145 5.56 -56.54 8.34
N ALA A 146 6.59 -55.86 7.81
CA ALA A 146 7.67 -56.52 7.08
C ALA A 146 8.38 -57.52 8.01
N PRO A 147 8.61 -58.78 7.58
CA PRO A 147 9.36 -59.73 8.39
C PRO A 147 10.80 -59.24 8.54
N GLN A 148 11.23 -59.04 9.80
CA GLN A 148 12.60 -58.70 10.11
C GLN A 148 13.52 -59.86 9.69
N ILE A 149 14.41 -59.62 8.74
CA ILE A 149 15.46 -60.56 8.37
C ILE A 149 16.44 -60.63 9.55
N PRO A 150 16.67 -61.81 10.16
CA PRO A 150 17.65 -61.92 11.24
C PRO A 150 19.06 -61.69 10.67
N PRO A 151 19.90 -60.88 11.35
CA PRO A 151 21.28 -60.68 10.89
C PRO A 151 22.05 -62.00 10.98
N ILE A 152 22.73 -62.34 9.88
CA ILE A 152 23.60 -63.51 9.78
C ILE A 152 24.80 -63.34 10.71
N ALA A 153 25.04 -64.32 11.58
CA ALA A 153 26.22 -64.35 12.43
C ALA A 153 27.49 -64.59 11.60
N GLY A 154 28.48 -63.71 11.76
CA GLY A 154 29.83 -63.80 11.20
C GLY A 154 30.86 -63.40 12.26
N PRO A 155 32.11 -63.91 12.21
CA PRO A 155 32.82 -64.29 13.42
C PRO A 155 33.56 -63.16 14.16
N GLU A 156 33.87 -63.48 15.43
CA GLU A 156 34.52 -62.65 16.44
C GLU A 156 35.84 -61.99 15.99
N ARG A 157 36.07 -60.76 16.47
CA ARG A 157 37.40 -60.19 16.69
C ARG A 157 37.47 -59.43 18.04
N PRO A 158 38.67 -59.28 18.63
CA PRO A 158 38.81 -59.11 20.08
C PRO A 158 38.58 -57.66 20.55
N PRO A 159 38.37 -57.45 21.86
CA PRO A 159 38.15 -56.13 22.44
C PRO A 159 39.48 -55.44 22.80
N GLU A 160 39.67 -54.19 22.36
CA GLU A 160 40.48 -53.18 23.05
C GLU A 160 40.33 -51.80 22.36
N GLY A 161 40.19 -50.73 23.14
CA GLY A 161 40.13 -49.35 22.64
C GLY A 161 39.09 -48.47 23.35
N ALA A 162 39.55 -47.55 24.20
CA ALA A 162 38.68 -46.67 24.98
C ALA A 162 38.03 -45.55 24.15
N GLY A 163 36.76 -45.26 24.43
CA GLY A 163 35.99 -44.13 23.90
C GLY A 163 34.88 -43.75 24.89
N GLY A 164 34.65 -42.44 25.11
CA GLY A 164 33.80 -41.94 26.19
C GLY A 164 32.29 -42.17 26.00
N PRO A 165 31.47 -41.84 27.02
CA PRO A 165 30.02 -42.05 26.97
C PRO A 165 29.36 -41.15 25.93
N ALA A 166 28.83 -41.76 24.87
CA ALA A 166 27.93 -41.09 23.94
C ALA A 166 26.59 -40.80 24.63
N LEU A 167 26.25 -39.51 24.74
CA LEU A 167 24.89 -39.08 25.09
C LEU A 167 23.96 -39.32 23.89
N PRO A 168 22.71 -39.79 24.10
CA PRO A 168 21.78 -39.99 23.01
C PRO A 168 21.31 -38.64 22.45
N GLU A 169 21.48 -38.44 21.14
CA GLU A 169 20.90 -37.31 20.42
C GLU A 169 19.37 -37.46 20.34
N ALA A 170 18.69 -36.93 21.35
CA ALA A 170 17.26 -36.70 21.28
C ALA A 170 17.00 -35.60 20.24
N GLY A 171 16.39 -35.97 19.10
CA GLY A 171 15.98 -35.03 18.07
C GLY A 171 14.92 -34.05 18.58
N VAL A 172 15.36 -32.92 19.13
CA VAL A 172 14.49 -31.82 19.54
C VAL A 172 13.95 -31.16 18.27
N GLN A 173 12.73 -31.53 17.87
CA GLN A 173 11.93 -30.70 16.99
C GLN A 173 11.68 -29.37 17.71
N GLN A 174 12.40 -28.32 17.33
CA GLN A 174 12.21 -26.99 17.87
C GLN A 174 10.81 -26.51 17.50
N GLN A 175 9.90 -26.48 18.47
CA GLN A 175 8.54 -26.00 18.26
C GLN A 175 8.57 -24.51 17.93
N LYS A 176 8.12 -24.17 16.71
CA LYS A 176 8.01 -22.80 16.21
C LYS A 176 7.14 -21.97 17.18
N PRO A 177 7.53 -20.73 17.57
CA PRO A 177 6.78 -19.93 18.52
C PRO A 177 5.30 -19.74 18.12
N PRO A 178 4.34 -19.71 19.06
CA PRO A 178 2.90 -19.69 18.72
C PRO A 178 2.49 -18.58 17.76
N ALA A 179 3.00 -17.35 17.97
CA ALA A 179 2.72 -16.22 17.08
C ALA A 179 3.23 -16.42 15.65
N GLN A 180 4.35 -17.15 15.47
CA GLN A 180 4.94 -17.42 14.17
C GLN A 180 4.26 -18.61 13.47
N SER A 181 3.69 -19.56 14.23
CA SER A 181 2.80 -20.59 13.70
C SER A 181 1.44 -20.01 13.26
N GLU A 182 0.88 -19.08 14.04
CA GLU A 182 -0.35 -18.37 13.66
C GLU A 182 -0.15 -17.48 12.42
N LEU A 183 0.98 -16.78 12.33
CA LEU A 183 1.40 -16.03 11.15
C LEU A 183 1.46 -16.92 9.89
N GLU A 184 2.11 -18.08 10.00
CA GLU A 184 2.23 -19.05 8.91
C GLU A 184 0.83 -19.51 8.44
N GLY A 185 -0.06 -19.84 9.38
CA GLY A 185 -1.45 -20.17 9.05
C GLY A 185 -2.22 -19.04 8.35
N ARG A 186 -1.96 -17.78 8.70
CA ARG A 186 -2.55 -16.60 8.01
C ARG A 186 -1.99 -16.45 6.59
N LEU A 187 -0.68 -16.57 6.40
CA LEU A 187 -0.04 -16.52 5.07
C LEU A 187 -0.51 -17.66 4.16
N SER A 188 -0.58 -18.90 4.67
CA SER A 188 -1.10 -20.05 3.92
C SER A 188 -2.53 -19.82 3.46
N LYS A 189 -3.41 -19.32 4.34
CA LYS A 189 -4.80 -18.99 3.99
C LYS A 189 -4.89 -17.87 2.94
N ILE A 190 -4.03 -16.86 3.00
CA ILE A 190 -3.93 -15.83 1.95
C ILE A 190 -3.50 -16.45 0.62
N GLY A 191 -2.55 -17.40 0.64
CA GLY A 191 -2.11 -18.16 -0.53
C GLY A 191 -3.22 -19.00 -1.17
N GLU A 192 -3.95 -19.78 -0.36
CA GLU A 192 -5.12 -20.55 -0.80
C GLU A 192 -6.13 -19.65 -1.54
N GLN A 193 -6.48 -18.49 -0.94
CA GLN A 193 -7.42 -17.55 -1.54
C GLN A 193 -6.90 -16.89 -2.82
N LEU A 194 -5.61 -16.54 -2.88
CA LEU A 194 -5.01 -15.96 -4.08
C LEU A 194 -4.89 -16.97 -5.23
N LEU A 195 -4.64 -18.25 -4.93
CA LEU A 195 -4.62 -19.33 -5.92
C LEU A 195 -6.03 -19.67 -6.43
N GLU A 196 -7.04 -19.71 -5.55
CA GLU A 196 -8.45 -19.86 -5.94
C GLU A 196 -8.88 -18.75 -6.92
N ILE A 197 -8.50 -17.49 -6.65
CA ILE A 197 -8.70 -16.38 -7.60
C ILE A 197 -7.94 -16.61 -8.90
N ALA A 198 -6.66 -16.99 -8.82
CA ALA A 198 -5.82 -17.16 -10.00
C ALA A 198 -6.37 -18.24 -10.95
N GLU A 199 -6.95 -19.31 -10.41
CA GLU A 199 -7.66 -20.33 -11.17
C GLU A 199 -9.00 -19.81 -11.72
N ALA A 200 -9.88 -19.28 -10.86
CA ALA A 200 -11.25 -18.89 -11.23
C ALA A 200 -11.29 -17.69 -12.20
N GLU A 201 -10.42 -16.70 -12.02
CA GLU A 201 -10.36 -15.47 -12.81
C GLU A 201 -9.23 -15.48 -13.87
N ARG A 202 -8.51 -16.60 -14.00
CA ARG A 202 -7.35 -16.78 -14.89
C ARG A 202 -6.24 -15.74 -14.66
N GLY A 203 -5.95 -15.45 -13.40
CA GLY A 203 -4.85 -14.60 -12.96
C GLY A 203 -5.06 -13.99 -11.59
N PHE A 204 -3.96 -13.67 -10.91
CA PHE A 204 -3.95 -12.97 -9.64
C PHE A 204 -4.66 -11.61 -9.76
N PRO A 205 -5.32 -11.14 -8.68
CA PRO A 205 -6.02 -9.87 -8.70
C PRO A 205 -5.04 -8.72 -8.95
N PRO A 206 -5.44 -7.65 -9.67
CA PRO A 206 -4.63 -6.44 -9.75
C PRO A 206 -4.48 -5.85 -8.35
N GLY A 207 -3.31 -5.25 -8.08
CA GLY A 207 -2.95 -4.68 -6.80
C GLY A 207 -3.90 -3.57 -6.32
N THR A 208 -4.61 -2.94 -7.25
CA THR A 208 -5.70 -1.99 -6.99
C THR A 208 -6.92 -2.31 -7.84
N ALA A 209 -8.12 -1.96 -7.36
CA ALA A 209 -9.32 -1.94 -8.17
C ALA A 209 -9.15 -0.92 -9.31
N ILE A 210 -9.17 -1.38 -10.56
CA ILE A 210 -8.78 -0.57 -11.73
C ILE A 210 -9.77 0.59 -11.93
N ASN A 211 -9.28 1.82 -11.79
CA ASN A 211 -10.02 3.05 -12.06
C ASN A 211 -9.05 4.16 -12.50
N GLU A 212 -9.01 4.46 -13.80
CA GLU A 212 -8.08 5.42 -14.39
C GLU A 212 -8.27 6.87 -13.88
N GLN A 213 -9.44 7.20 -13.33
CA GLN A 213 -9.75 8.55 -12.83
C GLN A 213 -9.19 8.80 -11.42
N ILE A 214 -8.74 7.75 -10.73
CA ILE A 214 -8.17 7.81 -9.37
C ILE A 214 -6.72 7.32 -9.43
N VAL A 215 -5.80 7.98 -8.73
CA VAL A 215 -4.42 7.50 -8.61
C VAL A 215 -4.36 6.20 -7.78
N PRO A 216 -3.53 5.20 -8.12
CA PRO A 216 -3.52 3.89 -7.45
C PRO A 216 -3.51 3.91 -5.92
N GLU A 217 -2.77 4.85 -5.33
CA GLU A 217 -2.63 5.09 -3.89
C GLU A 217 -3.97 5.44 -3.20
N ASN A 218 -4.93 5.99 -3.95
CA ASN A 218 -6.26 6.34 -3.48
C ASN A 218 -7.33 5.28 -3.84
N ARG A 219 -7.02 4.26 -4.63
CA ARG A 219 -7.97 3.19 -4.98
C ARG A 219 -8.07 2.15 -3.86
N LEU A 220 -9.12 1.32 -3.89
CA LEU A 220 -9.21 0.13 -3.04
C LEU A 220 -8.19 -0.93 -3.47
N SER A 221 -7.59 -1.63 -2.51
CA SER A 221 -6.52 -2.61 -2.71
C SER A 221 -6.99 -3.99 -3.21
N TRP A 222 -6.04 -4.89 -3.49
CA TRP A 222 -6.29 -6.33 -3.63
C TRP A 222 -6.78 -6.99 -2.32
N ILE A 223 -6.32 -6.48 -1.16
CA ILE A 223 -6.80 -6.96 0.15
C ILE A 223 -8.26 -6.58 0.37
N ALA A 224 -8.70 -5.41 -0.12
CA ALA A 224 -10.11 -5.02 -0.12
C ALA A 224 -10.98 -5.96 -0.98
N GLN A 225 -10.47 -6.44 -2.12
CA GLN A 225 -11.15 -7.44 -2.95
C GLN A 225 -11.28 -8.79 -2.20
N LEU A 226 -10.24 -9.22 -1.49
CA LEU A 226 -10.30 -10.42 -0.63
C LEU A 226 -11.27 -10.25 0.54
N ALA A 227 -11.20 -9.14 1.27
CA ALA A 227 -12.08 -8.85 2.40
C ALA A 227 -13.55 -8.91 1.98
N HIS A 228 -13.93 -8.17 0.92
CA HIS A 228 -15.30 -8.17 0.41
C HIS A 228 -15.79 -9.57 -0.03
N ARG A 229 -14.93 -10.39 -0.65
CA ARG A 229 -15.25 -11.79 -0.97
C ARG A 229 -15.46 -12.63 0.30
N ASN A 230 -14.60 -12.48 1.30
CA ASN A 230 -14.65 -13.22 2.56
C ASN A 230 -15.88 -12.86 3.41
N ASP A 231 -16.36 -11.62 3.32
CA ASP A 231 -17.48 -11.13 4.13
C ASP A 231 -18.84 -11.73 3.76
N ALA A 232 -19.00 -12.27 2.55
CA ALA A 232 -20.24 -12.90 2.06
C ALA A 232 -21.54 -12.09 2.29
N GLY A 233 -21.45 -10.75 2.25
CA GLY A 233 -22.56 -9.82 2.50
C GLY A 233 -22.84 -9.49 3.97
N SER A 234 -21.97 -9.90 4.91
CA SER A 234 -22.08 -9.54 6.34
C SER A 234 -21.45 -8.18 6.70
N ALA A 235 -20.68 -7.58 5.79
CA ALA A 235 -20.02 -6.28 5.94
C ALA A 235 -20.62 -5.23 4.98
N PRO A 236 -20.36 -3.93 5.19
CA PRO A 236 -20.78 -2.88 4.26
C PRO A 236 -20.15 -3.07 2.87
N ASP A 237 -20.92 -2.90 1.80
CA ASP A 237 -20.40 -3.00 0.43
C ASP A 237 -19.46 -1.83 0.10
N PRO A 238 -18.25 -2.09 -0.44
CA PRO A 238 -17.35 -1.05 -0.91
C PRO A 238 -17.82 -0.40 -2.22
N VAL A 239 -17.64 0.92 -2.32
CA VAL A 239 -17.81 1.71 -3.54
C VAL A 239 -16.48 1.74 -4.30
N TRP A 240 -16.31 0.79 -5.23
CA TRP A 240 -15.10 0.59 -6.03
C TRP A 240 -14.66 1.80 -6.88
N ASN A 241 -15.60 2.68 -7.22
CA ASN A 241 -15.34 3.88 -8.04
C ASN A 241 -14.97 5.12 -7.21
N ASP A 242 -14.88 5.00 -5.88
CA ASP A 242 -14.50 6.08 -4.96
C ASP A 242 -13.11 5.83 -4.36
N PRO A 243 -12.46 6.88 -3.80
CA PRO A 243 -11.29 6.70 -2.96
C PRO A 243 -11.55 5.75 -1.78
N TRP A 244 -10.54 4.96 -1.39
CA TRP A 244 -10.65 3.99 -0.29
C TRP A 244 -11.01 4.64 1.05
N ASN A 245 -10.59 5.89 1.26
CA ASN A 245 -10.85 6.71 2.45
C ASN A 245 -12.04 7.67 2.26
N SER A 246 -12.86 7.49 1.22
CA SER A 246 -14.07 8.30 1.04
C SER A 246 -15.08 8.05 2.16
N PRO A 247 -15.97 9.02 2.49
CA PRO A 247 -17.02 8.81 3.49
C PRO A 247 -17.97 7.64 3.19
N ARG A 248 -18.02 7.15 1.94
CA ARG A 248 -18.80 5.96 1.55
C ARG A 248 -18.06 4.65 1.83
N ASN A 249 -16.73 4.65 1.72
CA ASN A 249 -15.88 3.48 2.00
C ASN A 249 -15.43 3.40 3.47
N ASP A 250 -15.49 4.50 4.23
CA ASP A 250 -15.04 4.62 5.63
C ASP A 250 -15.52 3.45 6.52
N ALA A 251 -16.82 3.12 6.49
CA ALA A 251 -17.39 2.02 7.27
C ALA A 251 -16.87 0.62 6.86
N PHE A 252 -16.47 0.45 5.59
CA PHE A 252 -15.86 -0.78 5.11
C PHE A 252 -14.39 -0.88 5.55
N VAL A 253 -13.60 0.20 5.38
CA VAL A 253 -12.14 0.21 5.65
C VAL A 253 -11.76 0.38 7.13
N ARG A 254 -12.65 0.92 7.97
CA ARG A 254 -12.41 1.03 9.44
C ARG A 254 -12.51 -0.30 10.19
N ARG A 255 -12.88 -1.39 9.53
CA ARG A 255 -12.92 -2.72 10.15
C ARG A 255 -11.51 -3.20 10.43
N ARG A 256 -11.32 -3.82 11.59
CA ARG A 256 -10.09 -4.59 11.87
C ARG A 256 -10.26 -5.98 11.27
N LEU A 257 -9.30 -6.40 10.44
CA LEU A 257 -9.25 -7.71 9.81
C LEU A 257 -8.04 -8.49 10.35
N PRO A 258 -8.17 -9.27 11.44
CA PRO A 258 -7.05 -9.98 12.06
C PRO A 258 -6.29 -10.92 11.10
N GLU A 259 -6.98 -11.49 10.11
CA GLU A 259 -6.40 -12.34 9.08
C GLU A 259 -5.31 -11.64 8.23
N PHE A 260 -5.40 -10.32 8.08
CA PHE A 260 -4.40 -9.50 7.38
C PHE A 260 -3.42 -8.80 8.34
N GLN A 261 -3.35 -9.25 9.59
CA GLN A 261 -2.42 -8.74 10.61
C GLN A 261 -1.42 -9.81 11.04
N ASN A 262 -0.29 -9.39 11.59
CA ASN A 262 0.71 -10.28 12.18
C ASN A 262 0.61 -10.20 13.71
N PRO A 263 0.41 -11.32 14.45
CA PRO A 263 0.33 -11.30 15.91
C PRO A 263 1.60 -10.77 16.60
N ALA A 264 2.76 -10.86 15.94
CA ALA A 264 4.04 -10.41 16.49
C ALA A 264 4.29 -8.89 16.35
N ILE A 265 3.42 -8.15 15.65
CA ILE A 265 3.59 -6.71 15.41
C ILE A 265 2.51 -5.93 16.17
N PRO A 266 2.86 -5.13 17.20
CA PRO A 266 1.87 -4.43 18.04
C PRO A 266 1.14 -3.26 17.35
N ALA A 267 1.67 -2.74 16.24
CA ALA A 267 1.12 -1.58 15.55
C ALA A 267 -0.09 -1.98 14.67
N LEU A 268 -1.31 -1.78 15.17
CA LEU A 268 -2.54 -2.22 14.49
C LEU A 268 -3.19 -1.13 13.60
N ILE A 269 -2.62 0.06 13.56
CA ILE A 269 -3.13 1.26 12.89
C ILE A 269 -1.95 1.88 12.14
N GLY A 270 -2.15 2.30 10.89
CA GLY A 270 -1.13 2.99 10.09
C GLY A 270 -1.05 4.49 10.40
N ASP A 271 -0.07 5.18 9.82
CA ASP A 271 0.08 6.64 9.98
C ASP A 271 -1.11 7.42 9.38
N ASP A 272 -1.91 6.76 8.54
CA ASP A 272 -3.18 7.25 7.99
C ASP A 272 -4.36 7.24 8.99
N GLY A 273 -4.20 6.64 10.17
CA GLY A 273 -5.25 6.51 11.19
C GLY A 273 -6.29 5.42 10.91
N TYR A 274 -6.03 4.49 9.99
CA TYR A 274 -6.89 3.34 9.67
C TYR A 274 -6.24 2.01 10.08
N PRO A 275 -7.02 0.92 10.24
CA PRO A 275 -6.48 -0.39 10.60
C PRO A 275 -5.45 -0.88 9.58
N ALA A 276 -4.25 -1.17 10.06
CA ALA A 276 -3.13 -1.57 9.22
C ALA A 276 -3.26 -3.01 8.72
N THR A 277 -2.74 -3.26 7.51
CA THR A 277 -2.27 -4.60 7.12
C THR A 277 -0.81 -4.80 7.51
N HIS A 278 -0.43 -6.05 7.72
CA HIS A 278 0.96 -6.49 7.89
C HIS A 278 1.47 -7.31 6.71
N PHE A 279 0.78 -7.27 5.57
CA PHE A 279 1.11 -8.04 4.36
C PHE A 279 1.03 -7.19 3.11
N VAL A 280 1.96 -7.36 2.18
CA VAL A 280 1.97 -6.66 0.89
C VAL A 280 2.23 -7.62 -0.26
N GLY A 281 1.54 -7.41 -1.38
CA GLY A 281 1.79 -8.11 -2.62
C GLY A 281 3.15 -7.69 -3.22
N VAL A 282 3.93 -8.65 -3.68
CA VAL A 282 5.28 -8.40 -4.21
C VAL A 282 5.21 -7.85 -5.62
N ALA A 283 5.74 -6.65 -5.79
CA ALA A 283 5.61 -5.90 -7.03
C ALA A 283 6.71 -6.15 -8.07
N GLY A 284 7.83 -6.72 -7.63
CA GLY A 284 9.06 -6.84 -8.39
C GLY A 284 10.21 -6.03 -7.80
N VAL A 285 11.15 -5.63 -8.64
CA VAL A 285 12.41 -4.99 -8.25
C VAL A 285 12.39 -3.48 -8.56
N GLY A 286 12.77 -2.69 -7.55
CA GLY A 286 12.82 -1.23 -7.59
C GLY A 286 11.55 -0.53 -7.10
N ALA A 287 11.68 0.74 -6.68
CA ALA A 287 10.58 1.53 -6.12
C ALA A 287 9.36 1.68 -7.06
N ASN A 288 9.57 1.62 -8.37
CA ASN A 288 8.51 1.75 -9.38
C ASN A 288 7.94 0.39 -9.86
N ALA A 289 8.31 -0.74 -9.26
CA ALA A 289 7.98 -2.08 -9.75
C ALA A 289 6.46 -2.33 -9.95
N ALA A 290 5.63 -1.74 -9.08
CA ALA A 290 4.17 -1.83 -9.16
C ALA A 290 3.56 -1.15 -10.40
N ARG A 291 4.32 -0.28 -11.08
CA ARG A 291 3.93 0.45 -12.30
C ARG A 291 4.56 -0.14 -13.58
N LEU A 292 5.41 -1.16 -13.47
CA LEU A 292 6.05 -1.80 -14.62
C LEU A 292 5.03 -2.62 -15.44
N ASP A 293 5.23 -2.65 -16.76
CA ASP A 293 4.53 -3.59 -17.62
C ASP A 293 4.86 -5.05 -17.24
N ARG A 294 3.93 -5.96 -17.52
CA ARG A 294 4.05 -7.39 -17.25
C ARG A 294 5.25 -8.04 -17.95
N ARG A 295 5.71 -7.52 -19.09
CA ARG A 295 6.88 -8.02 -19.84
C ARG A 295 8.22 -7.44 -19.36
N SER A 296 8.24 -6.64 -18.29
CA SER A 296 9.50 -6.17 -17.69
C SER A 296 10.15 -7.29 -16.89
N ALA A 297 11.44 -7.56 -17.11
CA ALA A 297 12.21 -8.54 -16.33
C ALA A 297 12.26 -8.22 -14.82
N ARG A 298 11.99 -6.96 -14.44
CA ARG A 298 11.86 -6.53 -13.03
C ARG A 298 10.45 -6.65 -12.44
N ALA A 299 9.46 -7.10 -13.21
CA ALA A 299 8.08 -7.21 -12.72
C ALA A 299 7.90 -8.47 -11.86
N GLY A 300 7.31 -8.30 -10.67
CA GLY A 300 6.82 -9.39 -9.84
C GLY A 300 5.34 -9.67 -10.08
N VAL A 301 4.72 -10.50 -9.24
CA VAL A 301 3.33 -10.93 -9.47
C VAL A 301 2.32 -9.77 -9.40
N PHE A 302 2.43 -8.87 -8.42
CA PHE A 302 1.46 -7.77 -8.25
C PHE A 302 1.88 -6.48 -8.96
N GLY A 303 0.94 -5.80 -9.63
CA GLY A 303 1.11 -4.40 -10.00
C GLY A 303 -0.21 -3.66 -9.84
N TYR A 304 -0.20 -2.32 -9.81
CA TYR A 304 -1.40 -1.55 -9.50
C TYR A 304 -2.56 -1.85 -10.44
N ASP A 305 -2.28 -1.92 -11.75
CA ASP A 305 -3.24 -2.26 -12.81
C ASP A 305 -2.92 -3.64 -13.46
N ARG A 306 -1.81 -4.27 -13.07
CA ARG A 306 -1.29 -5.49 -13.69
C ARG A 306 -2.02 -6.73 -13.17
N ARG A 307 -2.71 -7.44 -14.07
CA ARG A 307 -3.14 -8.83 -13.87
C ARG A 307 -2.04 -9.78 -14.36
N THR A 308 -1.54 -10.62 -13.46
CA THR A 308 -0.52 -11.64 -13.74
C THR A 308 -1.15 -13.01 -13.67
N ARG A 309 -0.90 -13.85 -14.66
CA ARG A 309 -1.38 -15.23 -14.75
C ARG A 309 -0.32 -16.20 -14.22
N LEU A 310 -0.71 -17.41 -13.84
CA LEU A 310 0.25 -18.48 -13.50
C LEU A 310 1.21 -18.77 -14.67
N GLU A 311 0.71 -18.73 -15.92
CA GLU A 311 1.51 -18.86 -17.16
C GLU A 311 2.45 -17.67 -17.44
N ASP A 312 2.37 -16.57 -16.69
CA ASP A 312 3.32 -15.46 -16.77
C ASP A 312 4.52 -15.65 -15.81
N ILE A 313 4.41 -16.55 -14.83
CA ILE A 313 5.49 -16.82 -13.84
C ILE A 313 6.46 -17.83 -14.44
N ARG A 314 7.41 -17.34 -15.24
CA ARG A 314 8.37 -18.13 -16.02
C ARG A 314 9.58 -18.62 -15.23
N ASP A 315 9.92 -17.98 -14.13
CA ASP A 315 11.01 -18.42 -13.25
C ASP A 315 10.56 -19.56 -12.29
N GLY A 316 9.27 -19.90 -12.33
CA GLY A 316 8.64 -20.98 -11.57
C GLY A 316 7.96 -20.48 -10.30
N ALA A 317 6.70 -20.87 -10.08
CA ALA A 317 5.90 -20.44 -8.93
C ALA A 317 6.51 -20.82 -7.56
N SER A 318 7.35 -21.86 -7.53
CA SER A 318 8.12 -22.28 -6.35
C SER A 318 9.29 -21.37 -5.98
N ASN A 319 9.69 -20.49 -6.90
CA ASN A 319 10.87 -19.63 -6.84
C ASN A 319 10.48 -18.14 -6.73
N THR A 320 9.28 -17.78 -7.20
CA THR A 320 8.75 -16.40 -7.16
C THR A 320 7.97 -16.12 -5.87
N LEU A 321 8.23 -14.96 -5.26
CA LEU A 321 7.52 -14.42 -4.11
C LEU A 321 6.18 -13.81 -4.51
N LEU A 322 5.14 -14.06 -3.71
CA LEU A 322 3.78 -13.57 -3.92
C LEU A 322 3.40 -12.49 -2.89
N VAL A 323 3.60 -12.76 -1.60
CA VAL A 323 3.29 -11.82 -0.50
C VAL A 323 4.44 -11.82 0.53
N LEU A 324 4.80 -10.62 1.00
CA LEU A 324 5.76 -10.41 2.09
C LEU A 324 5.07 -9.80 3.31
N GLY A 325 5.57 -10.15 4.50
CA GLY A 325 5.23 -9.44 5.72
C GLY A 325 5.86 -8.06 5.77
N VAL A 326 5.16 -7.09 6.36
CA VAL A 326 5.68 -5.74 6.67
C VAL A 326 5.50 -5.41 8.14
N ARG A 327 6.50 -4.71 8.69
CA ARG A 327 6.59 -4.25 10.08
C ARG A 327 6.61 -2.73 10.23
N ASP A 328 7.12 -2.02 9.23
CA ASP A 328 7.24 -0.57 9.23
C ASP A 328 6.60 0.05 7.98
N GLN A 329 6.35 1.37 8.02
CA GLN A 329 5.60 2.11 7.00
C GLN A 329 4.18 1.54 6.80
N LEU A 330 3.49 1.22 7.89
CA LEU A 330 2.19 0.55 7.86
C LEU A 330 1.09 1.49 7.35
N GLY A 331 0.16 0.95 6.57
CA GLY A 331 -0.99 1.69 6.03
C GLY A 331 -2.24 0.82 5.98
N SER A 332 -3.39 1.45 5.72
CA SER A 332 -4.69 0.78 5.67
C SER A 332 -4.66 -0.45 4.76
N TRP A 333 -5.24 -1.56 5.23
CA TRP A 333 -5.50 -2.72 4.37
C TRP A 333 -6.41 -2.36 3.17
N GLY A 334 -7.24 -1.32 3.30
CA GLY A 334 -8.10 -0.83 2.23
C GLY A 334 -7.35 -0.05 1.15
N ALA A 335 -6.18 0.53 1.46
CA ALA A 335 -5.46 1.43 0.59
C ALA A 335 -4.66 0.69 -0.50
N GLY A 336 -4.84 1.09 -1.75
CA GLY A 336 -3.91 0.76 -2.83
C GLY A 336 -2.54 1.42 -2.65
N GLY A 337 -1.66 1.27 -3.63
CA GLY A 337 -0.31 1.85 -3.54
C GLY A 337 0.63 1.09 -2.59
N PRO A 338 1.67 1.76 -2.05
CA PRO A 338 2.68 1.17 -1.17
C PRO A 338 2.15 0.55 0.13
N ALA A 339 0.93 0.89 0.56
CA ALA A 339 0.30 0.30 1.74
C ALA A 339 0.08 -1.21 1.59
N THR A 340 -0.23 -1.68 0.37
CA THR A 340 -0.59 -3.08 0.08
C THR A 340 0.21 -3.72 -1.05
N VAL A 341 1.01 -2.97 -1.82
CA VAL A 341 1.85 -3.50 -2.91
C VAL A 341 3.20 -2.79 -2.94
N ARG A 342 4.31 -3.52 -2.74
CA ARG A 342 5.68 -2.97 -2.67
C ARG A 342 6.65 -3.72 -3.57
N GLY A 343 7.59 -2.98 -4.16
CA GLY A 343 8.77 -3.56 -4.80
C GLY A 343 9.97 -3.59 -3.84
N LEU A 344 10.96 -4.44 -4.12
CA LEU A 344 12.24 -4.47 -3.41
C LEU A 344 13.11 -3.32 -3.92
N ALA A 345 13.16 -2.20 -3.19
CA ALA A 345 13.79 -0.96 -3.62
C ALA A 345 15.16 -0.71 -2.99
N ARG A 346 15.36 -1.08 -1.72
CA ARG A 346 16.59 -0.80 -0.95
C ARG A 346 16.96 -1.97 -0.04
N GLU A 347 18.25 -2.24 0.03
CA GLU A 347 18.84 -3.24 0.92
C GLU A 347 19.07 -2.70 2.34
N PRO A 348 19.17 -3.57 3.35
CA PRO A 348 18.82 -5.00 3.32
C PRO A 348 17.30 -5.21 3.16
N TYR A 349 16.86 -6.31 2.58
CA TYR A 349 15.43 -6.54 2.36
C TYR A 349 14.70 -7.09 3.60
N VAL A 350 15.33 -7.99 4.36
CA VAL A 350 14.76 -8.49 5.63
C VAL A 350 14.99 -7.45 6.72
N ASN A 351 13.92 -6.98 7.38
CA ASN A 351 13.96 -6.00 8.47
C ASN A 351 14.69 -4.68 8.16
N GLY A 352 14.79 -4.31 6.87
CA GLY A 352 15.50 -3.11 6.43
C GLY A 352 14.59 -1.96 5.98
N PRO A 353 15.14 -0.97 5.22
CA PRO A 353 14.53 0.35 5.07
C PRO A 353 13.23 0.39 4.24
N ASP A 354 12.86 -0.69 3.54
CA ASP A 354 11.56 -0.80 2.86
C ASP A 354 10.43 -1.34 3.77
N GLY A 355 10.76 -1.65 5.03
CA GLY A 355 9.80 -2.00 6.08
C GLY A 355 9.29 -3.43 6.05
N PHE A 356 9.85 -4.31 5.22
CA PHE A 356 9.54 -5.74 5.24
C PHE A 356 10.04 -6.42 6.52
N GLY A 357 9.31 -7.43 6.99
CA GLY A 357 9.66 -8.21 8.17
C GLY A 357 8.44 -8.79 8.87
N THR A 358 8.64 -9.86 9.64
CA THR A 358 7.55 -10.56 10.36
C THR A 358 7.73 -10.66 11.87
N GLY A 359 8.75 -10.02 12.45
CA GLY A 359 9.02 -10.02 13.90
C GLY A 359 10.33 -10.69 14.32
N PRO A 360 10.75 -11.84 13.77
CA PRO A 360 12.09 -12.39 14.01
C PRO A 360 13.18 -11.39 13.59
N ALA A 361 14.30 -11.35 14.31
CA ALA A 361 15.36 -10.36 14.07
C ALA A 361 16.14 -10.59 12.76
N ASP A 362 16.47 -11.85 12.47
CA ASP A 362 17.34 -12.24 11.35
C ASP A 362 16.61 -13.01 10.23
N SER A 363 15.27 -13.06 10.26
CA SER A 363 14.46 -13.69 9.22
C SER A 363 13.08 -13.05 9.05
N MET A 364 12.43 -13.34 7.93
CA MET A 364 11.01 -13.07 7.72
C MET A 364 10.32 -14.26 7.07
N ASP A 365 9.06 -14.50 7.42
CA ASP A 365 8.23 -15.51 6.76
C ASP A 365 7.55 -14.88 5.53
N ALA A 366 7.57 -15.59 4.41
CA ALA A 366 7.15 -15.12 3.09
C ALA A 366 6.28 -16.17 2.38
N LEU A 367 5.32 -15.71 1.58
CA LEU A 367 4.46 -16.56 0.77
C LEU A 367 4.99 -16.63 -0.67
N MET A 368 5.22 -17.84 -1.15
CA MET A 368 5.61 -18.15 -2.53
C MET A 368 4.39 -18.19 -3.45
N ALA A 369 4.60 -18.04 -4.76
CA ALA A 369 3.54 -18.05 -5.76
C ALA A 369 2.92 -19.44 -6.00
N ASP A 370 3.51 -20.50 -5.47
CA ASP A 370 2.92 -21.85 -5.39
C ASP A 370 2.09 -22.08 -4.11
N GLY A 371 1.94 -21.06 -3.25
CA GLY A 371 1.17 -21.12 -2.01
C GLY A 371 1.95 -21.60 -0.78
N ARG A 372 3.21 -22.03 -0.91
CA ARG A 372 4.03 -22.42 0.24
C ARG A 372 4.50 -21.19 1.02
N VAL A 373 4.53 -21.31 2.34
CA VAL A 373 5.20 -20.33 3.22
C VAL A 373 6.63 -20.81 3.50
N ILE A 374 7.60 -19.91 3.35
CA ILE A 374 9.02 -20.16 3.65
C ILE A 374 9.55 -19.13 4.64
N SER A 375 10.61 -19.46 5.38
CA SER A 375 11.35 -18.47 6.19
C SER A 375 12.62 -18.07 5.46
N ILE A 376 12.80 -16.77 5.24
CA ILE A 376 13.91 -16.16 4.51
C ILE A 376 14.86 -15.52 5.51
N SER A 377 16.12 -15.94 5.53
CA SER A 377 17.15 -15.32 6.37
C SER A 377 17.60 -13.97 5.81
N GLY A 378 17.88 -13.01 6.68
CA GLY A 378 18.55 -11.75 6.32
C GLY A 378 20.00 -11.91 5.84
N LYS A 379 20.54 -13.15 5.84
CA LYS A 379 21.84 -13.53 5.27
C LYS A 379 21.76 -14.02 3.81
N VAL A 380 20.56 -14.14 3.24
CA VAL A 380 20.39 -14.45 1.81
C VAL A 380 20.96 -13.31 0.98
N ASP A 381 21.69 -13.64 -0.08
CA ASP A 381 22.21 -12.67 -1.05
C ASP A 381 21.05 -11.78 -1.59
N PRO A 382 21.14 -10.44 -1.48
CA PRO A 382 20.14 -9.52 -2.01
C PRO A 382 19.79 -9.73 -3.50
N ARG A 383 20.72 -10.23 -4.32
CA ARG A 383 20.48 -10.63 -5.72
C ARG A 383 19.49 -11.78 -5.82
N ILE A 384 19.61 -12.79 -4.96
CA ILE A 384 18.66 -13.92 -4.89
C ILE A 384 17.28 -13.40 -4.45
N MET A 385 17.22 -12.49 -3.49
CA MET A 385 15.96 -11.83 -3.10
C MET A 385 15.30 -11.06 -4.25
N ARG A 386 16.10 -10.37 -5.09
CA ARG A 386 15.60 -9.66 -6.27
C ARG A 386 15.08 -10.62 -7.35
N ARG A 387 15.81 -11.71 -7.63
CA ARG A 387 15.37 -12.78 -8.56
C ARG A 387 14.07 -13.42 -8.10
N MET A 388 13.97 -13.76 -6.82
CA MET A 388 12.74 -14.26 -6.22
C MET A 388 11.57 -13.25 -6.29
N ALA A 389 11.84 -11.94 -6.30
CA ALA A 389 10.80 -10.92 -6.44
C ALA A 389 10.34 -10.70 -7.89
N ALA A 390 11.18 -11.03 -8.88
CA ALA A 390 10.79 -11.08 -10.28
C ALA A 390 10.02 -12.39 -10.59
N MET A 391 9.22 -12.36 -11.66
CA MET A 391 8.42 -13.52 -12.09
C MET A 391 8.87 -14.12 -13.43
N ALA A 392 9.69 -13.40 -14.20
CA ALA A 392 10.14 -13.81 -15.52
C ALA A 392 11.47 -13.12 -15.92
N ASP A 393 12.47 -13.14 -15.05
CA ASP A 393 13.81 -12.58 -15.31
C ASP A 393 14.78 -13.56 -16.00
N GLY A 394 14.50 -14.87 -15.94
CA GLY A 394 15.34 -15.91 -16.52
C GLY A 394 16.66 -16.16 -15.79
N TYR A 395 16.73 -15.89 -14.49
CA TYR A 395 17.88 -16.20 -13.63
C TYR A 395 17.57 -17.35 -12.65
N PRO A 396 18.50 -18.29 -12.44
CA PRO A 396 18.37 -19.29 -11.39
C PRO A 396 18.60 -18.68 -10.00
N LEU A 397 18.05 -19.32 -8.97
CA LEU A 397 18.32 -18.99 -7.56
C LEU A 397 19.65 -19.60 -7.07
N ASP A 398 20.71 -19.42 -7.86
CA ASP A 398 22.08 -19.85 -7.61
C ASP A 398 22.97 -18.61 -7.43
N ASP A 399 23.77 -18.57 -6.37
CA ASP A 399 24.63 -17.44 -6.02
C ASP A 399 25.92 -17.39 -6.87
N SER A 400 26.31 -18.51 -7.48
CA SER A 400 27.44 -18.56 -8.42
C SER A 400 27.12 -17.91 -9.78
N GLU A 401 25.84 -17.87 -10.18
CA GLU A 401 25.40 -17.31 -11.46
C GLU A 401 25.31 -15.77 -11.41
N PRO A 402 26.06 -15.01 -12.21
CA PRO A 402 26.09 -13.54 -12.17
C PRO A 402 24.87 -12.89 -12.86
N GLY A 403 24.56 -11.63 -12.48
CA GLY A 403 23.55 -10.79 -13.13
C GLY A 403 22.29 -10.52 -12.31
N GLU A 404 21.54 -9.49 -12.69
CA GLU A 404 20.40 -8.91 -11.96
C GLU A 404 19.11 -8.87 -12.79
N PRO A 405 17.92 -8.83 -12.14
CA PRO A 405 16.67 -8.69 -12.86
C PRO A 405 16.63 -7.37 -13.64
N GLY A 406 16.52 -7.45 -14.97
CA GLY A 406 16.63 -6.31 -15.89
C GLY A 406 17.88 -6.31 -16.78
N ASP A 407 18.93 -7.07 -16.44
CA ASP A 407 20.12 -7.23 -17.28
C ASP A 407 19.85 -8.10 -18.52
N ARG A 408 18.85 -8.99 -18.43
CA ARG A 408 18.32 -9.80 -19.52
C ARG A 408 16.92 -9.33 -19.93
N PRO A 409 16.52 -9.51 -21.21
CA PRO A 409 15.12 -9.44 -21.60
C PRO A 409 14.29 -10.41 -20.77
N SER A 410 13.04 -10.06 -20.46
CA SER A 410 12.14 -10.96 -19.75
C SER A 410 11.84 -12.20 -20.58
N LEU A 411 11.62 -13.34 -19.92
CA LEU A 411 11.05 -14.53 -20.57
C LEU A 411 9.62 -14.33 -21.11
N LEU A 412 9.01 -13.16 -20.88
CA LEU A 412 7.74 -12.70 -21.46
C LEU A 412 7.90 -11.66 -22.58
N ALA A 413 9.12 -11.19 -22.83
CA ALA A 413 9.43 -10.44 -24.04
C ALA A 413 9.46 -11.47 -25.18
N GLY A 414 8.42 -11.43 -26.02
CA GLY A 414 8.34 -12.34 -27.18
C GLY A 414 9.52 -12.11 -28.12
N GLU A 415 9.87 -13.15 -28.87
CA GLU A 415 10.78 -13.04 -30.00
C GLU A 415 10.34 -11.86 -30.90
N PRO A 416 11.28 -11.06 -31.45
CA PRO A 416 10.92 -10.13 -32.51
C PRO A 416 10.24 -10.95 -33.59
N ALA A 417 9.03 -10.55 -34.00
CA ALA A 417 8.31 -11.27 -35.05
C ALA A 417 9.22 -11.42 -36.25
N GLU A 418 9.45 -12.67 -36.68
CA GLU A 418 10.10 -12.93 -37.96
C GLU A 418 9.30 -12.18 -39.02
N VAL A 419 9.93 -11.15 -39.60
CA VAL A 419 9.35 -10.43 -40.72
C VAL A 419 9.55 -11.34 -41.91
N ASP A 420 8.49 -12.02 -42.31
CA ASP A 420 8.48 -12.88 -43.49
C ASP A 420 9.08 -12.14 -44.70
N ASP A 421 9.94 -12.86 -45.41
CA ASP A 421 10.77 -12.36 -46.50
C ASP A 421 9.93 -12.04 -47.76
N GLU A 422 9.81 -10.74 -48.08
CA GLU A 422 9.65 -10.29 -49.46
C GLU A 422 10.54 -9.07 -49.73
N THR A 423 11.73 -9.35 -50.27
CA THR A 423 12.52 -8.35 -51.02
C THR A 423 12.30 -8.60 -52.52
N PRO A 424 12.10 -7.55 -53.34
CA PRO A 424 13.25 -7.13 -54.15
C PRO A 424 13.43 -5.62 -54.31
N GLU A 425 14.67 -5.19 -54.03
CA GLU A 425 15.50 -4.37 -54.92
C GLU A 425 15.01 -2.96 -55.34
N ALA A 426 15.55 -1.95 -54.63
CA ALA A 426 15.97 -0.69 -55.25
C ALA A 426 17.22 -0.15 -54.54
N ALA A 427 18.24 0.24 -55.31
CA ALA A 427 19.52 0.73 -54.81
C ALA A 427 19.47 2.20 -54.32
N ASP A 428 20.62 2.70 -53.84
CA ASP A 428 20.89 4.08 -53.39
C ASP A 428 20.16 4.58 -52.12
N VAL A 429 20.72 4.29 -50.93
CA VAL A 429 21.38 5.30 -50.06
C VAL A 429 22.47 4.63 -49.18
N ALA A 430 23.46 3.99 -49.78
CA ALA A 430 24.52 3.30 -49.04
C ALA A 430 25.72 4.21 -48.64
N GLU A 431 25.49 5.42 -48.11
CA GLU A 431 26.62 6.22 -47.56
C GLU A 431 26.33 7.32 -46.49
N ARG A 432 25.11 7.50 -45.98
CA ARG A 432 24.82 8.60 -45.01
C ARG A 432 23.88 8.27 -43.85
N ALA A 433 24.27 7.33 -43.00
CA ALA A 433 23.96 7.33 -41.55
C ALA A 433 24.65 6.15 -40.84
N ARG A 434 25.94 6.28 -40.52
CA ARG A 434 26.50 5.48 -39.40
C ARG A 434 26.14 6.23 -38.11
N PRO A 435 25.40 5.63 -37.16
CA PRO A 435 25.31 6.17 -35.82
C PRO A 435 26.73 6.30 -35.24
N ILE A 436 27.04 7.47 -34.69
CA ILE A 436 28.23 7.63 -33.86
C ILE A 436 27.95 6.86 -32.58
N ASP A 437 28.79 5.89 -32.25
CA ASP A 437 28.72 5.16 -30.99
C ASP A 437 29.12 6.12 -29.86
N PRO A 438 28.22 6.50 -28.92
CA PRO A 438 28.58 7.40 -27.84
C PRO A 438 29.35 6.59 -26.78
N GLU A 439 30.68 6.59 -26.91
CA GLU A 439 31.57 6.14 -25.84
C GLU A 439 31.18 6.89 -24.55
N PHE A 440 30.78 6.15 -23.53
CA PHE A 440 30.38 6.74 -22.26
C PHE A 440 31.58 7.50 -21.68
N ALA A 441 31.35 8.76 -21.29
CA ALA A 441 32.30 9.46 -20.45
C ALA A 441 32.58 8.59 -19.21
N PRO A 442 33.84 8.46 -18.75
CA PRO A 442 34.15 7.69 -17.56
C PRO A 442 33.28 8.22 -16.42
N GLU A 443 32.68 7.30 -15.66
CA GLU A 443 31.74 7.64 -14.60
C GLU A 443 32.31 8.77 -13.74
N PRO A 444 31.55 9.86 -13.49
CA PRO A 444 32.01 10.87 -12.55
C PRO A 444 32.16 10.18 -11.21
N VAL A 445 33.42 10.03 -10.76
CA VAL A 445 33.83 9.30 -9.56
C VAL A 445 32.80 9.56 -8.48
N VAL A 446 32.04 8.52 -8.09
CA VAL A 446 30.85 8.67 -7.24
C VAL A 446 31.25 9.47 -6.03
N ALA A 447 30.85 10.75 -6.01
CA ALA A 447 31.29 11.67 -4.99
C ALA A 447 30.76 11.14 -3.67
N ALA A 448 31.67 10.67 -2.81
CA ALA A 448 31.35 10.00 -1.56
C ALA A 448 30.22 10.75 -0.86
N VAL A 449 29.15 10.02 -0.51
CA VAL A 449 27.89 10.54 0.04
C VAL A 449 28.16 11.79 0.86
N ARG A 450 27.76 12.95 0.32
CA ARG A 450 28.14 14.25 0.90
C ARG A 450 27.64 14.30 2.33
N LYS A 451 28.54 14.07 3.29
CA LYS A 451 28.24 14.22 4.71
C LYS A 451 27.70 15.63 4.92
N ILE A 452 26.46 15.73 5.36
CA ILE A 452 25.79 17.01 5.57
C ILE A 452 26.51 17.68 6.75
N ASP A 453 27.22 18.78 6.48
CA ASP A 453 27.82 19.57 7.55
C ASP A 453 26.70 20.33 8.27
N LEU A 454 26.33 19.82 9.44
CA LEU A 454 25.27 20.39 10.27
C LEU A 454 25.56 21.85 10.66
N ASN A 455 26.82 22.27 10.70
CA ASN A 455 27.18 23.68 10.94
C ASN A 455 26.81 24.60 9.76
N VAL A 456 26.68 24.05 8.55
CA VAL A 456 26.19 24.75 7.37
C VAL A 456 24.67 24.73 7.33
N SER A 457 24.03 23.58 7.54
CA SER A 457 22.56 23.47 7.60
C SER A 457 21.94 24.38 8.67
N LEU A 458 22.51 24.40 9.87
CA LEU A 458 22.02 25.26 10.96
C LEU A 458 22.17 26.76 10.66
N LYS A 459 23.11 27.15 9.79
CA LYS A 459 23.30 28.54 9.35
C LYS A 459 22.45 28.93 8.14
N GLN A 460 21.63 28.01 7.60
CA GLN A 460 20.76 28.30 6.48
C GLN A 460 19.79 29.44 6.84
N PRO A 461 19.75 30.54 6.07
CA PRO A 461 18.90 31.68 6.37
C PRO A 461 17.43 31.40 6.03
N ILE A 462 16.54 31.81 6.92
CA ILE A 462 15.09 31.70 6.81
C ILE A 462 14.50 33.11 6.94
N ALA A 463 13.87 33.60 5.86
CA ALA A 463 13.36 34.97 5.80
C ALA A 463 12.29 35.24 6.88
N ARG A 464 11.42 34.26 7.16
CA ARG A 464 10.47 34.28 8.28
C ARG A 464 10.09 32.87 8.69
N PHE A 465 10.02 32.64 9.99
CA PHE A 465 9.43 31.46 10.61
C PHE A 465 8.26 31.92 11.49
N ASP A 466 7.10 31.27 11.37
CA ASP A 466 5.89 31.64 12.11
C ASP A 466 5.13 30.36 12.51
N GLN A 467 5.39 29.91 13.74
CA GLN A 467 4.73 28.76 14.35
C GLN A 467 3.65 29.26 15.32
N PRO A 468 2.35 29.08 15.03
CA PRO A 468 1.26 29.36 15.97
C PRO A 468 1.21 28.31 17.08
N ARG A 469 0.51 28.63 18.19
CA ARG A 469 0.42 27.77 19.40
C ARG A 469 -0.49 26.54 19.25
N SER A 470 -0.33 25.78 18.18
CA SER A 470 -1.23 24.68 17.77
C SER A 470 -0.57 23.30 17.66
N LYS A 471 0.76 23.22 17.76
CA LYS A 471 1.54 21.97 17.68
C LYS A 471 2.45 21.83 18.89
N SER A 472 2.72 20.59 19.33
CA SER A 472 3.66 20.35 20.43
C SER A 472 5.09 20.71 20.03
N LEU A 473 5.96 20.97 21.00
CA LEU A 473 7.39 21.20 20.74
C LEU A 473 8.01 20.04 19.96
N ALA A 474 7.66 18.78 20.28
CA ALA A 474 8.11 17.60 19.54
C ALA A 474 7.71 17.64 18.06
N ASP A 475 6.44 17.93 17.74
CA ASP A 475 5.95 17.99 16.34
C ASP A 475 6.64 19.11 15.54
N VAL A 476 6.93 20.23 16.20
CA VAL A 476 7.62 21.37 15.57
C VAL A 476 9.09 21.05 15.36
N LEU A 477 9.74 20.35 16.31
CA LEU A 477 11.12 19.90 16.17
C LEU A 477 11.29 18.91 15.01
N THR A 478 10.31 18.04 14.71
CA THR A 478 10.34 17.21 13.49
C THR A 478 10.46 18.06 12.22
N GLY A 479 9.65 19.12 12.08
CA GLY A 479 9.76 20.03 10.94
C GLY A 479 11.09 20.81 10.89
N VAL A 480 11.70 21.10 12.05
CA VAL A 480 13.04 21.72 12.11
C VAL A 480 14.15 20.72 11.75
N ALA A 481 13.98 19.44 12.10
CA ALA A 481 14.87 18.35 11.71
C ALA A 481 14.88 18.18 10.18
N GLU A 482 13.70 18.20 9.55
CA GLU A 482 13.54 18.23 8.08
C GLU A 482 14.23 19.44 7.45
N MET A 483 14.03 20.66 7.98
CA MET A 483 14.71 21.87 7.48
C MET A 483 16.24 21.81 7.63
N ALA A 484 16.76 21.14 8.65
CA ALA A 484 18.19 20.96 8.88
C ALA A 484 18.79 19.78 8.10
N GLY A 485 17.97 18.93 7.47
CA GLY A 485 18.39 17.73 6.75
C GLY A 485 18.98 16.64 7.66
N THR A 486 18.50 16.54 8.90
CA THR A 486 19.10 15.70 9.96
C THR A 486 18.05 15.20 10.94
N GLN A 487 18.42 14.28 11.83
CA GLN A 487 17.57 13.84 12.94
C GLN A 487 17.84 14.65 14.20
N ILE A 488 16.81 14.84 15.03
CA ILE A 488 16.93 15.39 16.38
C ILE A 488 16.64 14.25 17.37
N ALA A 489 17.69 13.69 17.96
CA ALA A 489 17.61 12.63 18.96
C ALA A 489 17.52 13.21 20.38
N TYR A 490 16.86 12.48 21.28
CA TYR A 490 16.80 12.82 22.70
C TYR A 490 16.45 11.61 23.56
N ASP A 491 16.99 11.56 24.77
CA ASP A 491 16.63 10.59 25.79
C ASP A 491 15.78 11.26 26.87
N ARG A 492 14.61 10.69 27.20
CA ARG A 492 13.68 11.28 28.18
C ARG A 492 14.21 11.22 29.61
N GLU A 493 15.04 10.24 29.95
CA GLU A 493 15.65 10.10 31.26
C GLU A 493 16.77 11.15 31.43
N GLU A 494 17.58 11.37 30.39
CA GLU A 494 18.62 12.42 30.39
C GLU A 494 18.04 13.84 30.40
N LEU A 495 16.90 14.06 29.73
CA LEU A 495 16.20 15.36 29.74
C LEU A 495 15.47 15.63 31.06
N GLY A 496 15.19 14.60 31.87
CA GLY A 496 14.55 14.72 33.18
C GLY A 496 13.24 15.51 33.14
N ALA A 497 13.07 16.48 34.06
CA ALA A 497 11.86 17.31 34.12
C ALA A 497 11.59 18.11 32.83
N ALA A 498 12.63 18.49 32.07
CA ALA A 498 12.47 19.25 30.84
C ALA A 498 11.84 18.42 29.70
N ALA A 499 11.84 17.08 29.80
CA ALA A 499 11.18 16.21 28.83
C ALA A 499 9.65 16.46 28.74
N ALA A 500 9.02 16.96 29.81
CA ALA A 500 7.59 17.27 29.83
C ALA A 500 7.22 18.37 28.80
N HIS A 501 8.09 19.38 28.64
CA HIS A 501 7.87 20.49 27.71
C HIS A 501 7.85 20.07 26.24
N LEU A 502 8.37 18.88 25.89
CA LEU A 502 8.28 18.34 24.52
C LEU A 502 6.82 18.14 24.06
N ALA A 503 5.90 17.86 24.98
CA ALA A 503 4.47 17.69 24.68
C ALA A 503 3.68 19.01 24.70
N GLU A 504 4.27 20.11 25.14
CA GLU A 504 3.57 21.39 25.30
C GLU A 504 3.45 22.16 23.98
N PRO A 505 2.33 22.88 23.74
CA PRO A 505 2.14 23.62 22.51
C PRO A 505 2.94 24.92 22.49
N VAL A 506 3.84 25.03 21.52
CA VAL A 506 4.79 26.14 21.38
C VAL A 506 4.35 27.13 20.30
N ALA A 507 4.72 28.39 20.50
CA ALA A 507 4.61 29.43 19.48
C ALA A 507 5.94 30.17 19.37
N LEU A 508 6.39 30.39 18.14
CA LEU A 508 7.63 31.10 17.85
C LEU A 508 7.48 31.84 16.53
N ARG A 509 7.77 33.14 16.54
CA ARG A 509 7.85 33.95 15.32
C ARG A 509 9.20 34.66 15.27
N LEU A 510 9.92 34.46 14.18
CA LEU A 510 11.24 35.03 13.90
C LEU A 510 11.29 35.51 12.45
N GLU A 511 12.04 36.58 12.19
CA GLU A 511 12.22 37.18 10.87
C GLU A 511 13.73 37.40 10.65
N ASN A 512 14.23 37.16 9.43
CA ASN A 512 15.67 37.15 9.09
C ASN A 512 16.51 36.25 10.03
N THR A 513 16.06 35.02 10.23
CA THR A 513 16.59 34.07 11.21
C THR A 513 17.40 32.96 10.53
N THR A 514 18.03 32.05 11.28
CA THR A 514 18.56 30.78 10.73
C THR A 514 17.83 29.55 11.29
N VAL A 515 18.05 28.37 10.71
CA VAL A 515 17.53 27.10 11.24
C VAL A 515 18.03 26.84 12.67
N GLY A 516 19.28 27.17 12.97
CA GLY A 516 19.86 27.08 14.32
C GLY A 516 19.25 28.07 15.31
N ASP A 517 18.89 29.28 14.86
CA ASP A 517 18.19 30.27 15.69
C ASP A 517 16.75 29.85 15.98
N ILE A 518 16.04 29.25 15.00
CA ILE A 518 14.72 28.66 15.20
C ILE A 518 14.81 27.54 16.25
N LEU A 519 15.75 26.61 16.07
CA LEU A 519 15.98 25.51 17.01
C LEU A 519 16.29 26.03 18.43
N THR A 520 17.13 27.06 18.53
CA THR A 520 17.46 27.72 19.80
C THR A 520 16.25 28.42 20.43
N GLY A 521 15.44 29.09 19.62
CA GLY A 521 14.22 29.81 20.04
C GLY A 521 13.10 28.87 20.52
N LEU A 522 13.04 27.64 19.99
CA LEU A 522 12.11 26.61 20.42
C LEU A 522 12.57 25.90 21.71
N LEU A 523 13.86 25.59 21.82
CA LEU A 523 14.39 24.79 22.92
C LEU A 523 14.64 25.60 24.20
N ARG A 524 15.16 26.83 24.10
CA ARG A 524 15.53 27.64 25.27
C ARG A 524 14.34 27.90 26.23
N PRO A 525 13.12 28.22 25.77
CA PRO A 525 11.95 28.37 26.67
C PRO A 525 11.56 27.09 27.42
N ALA A 526 11.87 25.93 26.85
CA ALA A 526 11.63 24.61 27.44
C ALA A 526 12.75 24.15 28.39
N GLY A 527 13.76 24.98 28.66
CA GLY A 527 14.94 24.58 29.43
C GLY A 527 15.82 23.56 28.70
N LEU A 528 15.77 23.56 27.36
CA LEU A 528 16.52 22.64 26.50
C LEU A 528 17.55 23.39 25.64
N ALA A 529 18.59 22.66 25.23
CA ALA A 529 19.57 23.06 24.24
C ALA A 529 19.86 21.86 23.32
N TYR A 530 20.71 22.06 22.31
CA TYR A 530 21.15 20.97 21.44
C TYR A 530 22.68 20.92 21.35
N ARG A 531 23.20 19.76 20.94
CA ARG A 531 24.60 19.55 20.54
C ARG A 531 24.64 18.80 19.22
N ILE A 532 25.73 18.96 18.48
CA ILE A 532 25.99 18.21 17.25
C ILE A 532 26.75 16.93 17.64
N GLU A 533 26.18 15.77 17.38
CA GLU A 533 26.81 14.46 17.63
C GLU A 533 26.91 13.69 16.29
N GLY A 534 28.09 13.73 15.66
CA GLY A 534 28.30 13.10 14.36
C GLY A 534 27.49 13.77 13.24
N ASP A 535 26.46 13.07 12.78
CA ASP A 535 25.54 13.44 11.70
C ASP A 535 24.12 13.81 12.17
N HIS A 536 23.88 13.83 13.49
CA HIS A 536 22.60 14.22 14.09
C HIS A 536 22.74 15.27 15.19
N LEU A 537 21.59 15.82 15.59
CA LEU A 537 21.48 16.77 16.70
C LEU A 537 20.94 16.04 17.92
N ARG A 538 21.55 16.22 19.09
CA ARG A 538 21.07 15.67 20.36
C ARG A 538 20.54 16.77 21.26
N LEU A 539 19.32 16.62 21.77
CA LEU A 539 18.80 17.53 22.80
C LEU A 539 19.45 17.22 24.14
N VAL A 540 19.77 18.27 24.89
CA VAL A 540 20.34 18.20 26.23
C VAL A 540 19.64 19.22 27.14
N PRO A 541 19.60 19.02 28.47
CA PRO A 541 19.14 20.06 29.38
C PRO A 541 19.97 21.34 29.24
N HIS A 542 19.31 22.50 29.16
CA HIS A 542 19.98 23.78 29.18
C HIS A 542 20.46 24.07 30.61
N ARG A 543 21.72 23.78 30.88
CA ARG A 543 22.39 24.27 32.09
C ARG A 543 22.60 25.77 31.93
N ALA A 544 22.01 26.55 32.82
CA ALA A 544 22.39 27.94 33.00
C ALA A 544 23.79 27.97 33.63
N GLU A 545 24.70 28.71 32.98
CA GLU A 545 25.96 29.19 33.57
C GLU A 545 25.75 30.60 34.15
#